data_AF-U9T4B2-F1
#
_entry.id   AF-U9T4B2-F1
#
_cell.length_a   1.000
_cell.length_b   1.000
_cell.length_c   1.000
_cell.angle_alpha   90.00
_cell.angle_beta   90.00
_cell.angle_gamma   90.00
#
_symmetry.space_group_name_H-M   'P 1'
#
loop_
_entity.id
_entity.type
_entity.pdbx_description
1 polymer ?
#
loop_
_entity_poly.entity_id
_entity_poly.type
_entity_poly.pdbx_seq_one_letter_code
_entity_poly.pdbx_strand_id
1 'polypeptide(L)'
;MDNVWFDSDFYLKQTKKRISRQFQIYIWKEVISIMNVTINDKALYSTLITHGFVMDEQSKKMSKSLGNNKPVYGVDVLRLWVASLDVNDVNIVKNIMSQVGKNIQKYRNTARFMLGNLNNFKYNQLVEYEELDLIDKYMLHETYNLGKNIKIFYL
;
A
#
# COMPACT_ATOMS: atom_id res chain seq x y z
N MET A 1 23.74 -25.84 16.50
CA MET A 1 22.64 -25.58 15.55
C MET A 1 22.37 -24.10 15.64
N ASP A 2 22.75 -23.36 14.61
CA ASP A 2 22.60 -21.91 14.61
C ASP A 2 21.12 -21.55 14.54
N ASN A 3 20.75 -20.49 15.26
CA ASN A 3 19.36 -20.12 15.47
C ASN A 3 18.85 -19.40 14.20
N VAL A 4 17.71 -19.84 13.66
CA VAL A 4 17.15 -19.34 12.38
C VAL A 4 17.00 -17.81 12.35
N TRP A 5 16.79 -17.21 13.52
CA TRP A 5 16.72 -15.77 13.72
C TRP A 5 18.04 -15.06 13.38
N PHE A 6 19.18 -15.63 13.79
CA PHE A 6 20.50 -15.06 13.55
C PHE A 6 20.87 -15.06 12.07
N ASP A 7 20.56 -16.14 11.34
CA ASP A 7 20.82 -16.24 9.90
C ASP A 7 20.00 -15.23 9.10
N SER A 8 18.75 -15.00 9.52
CA SER A 8 17.85 -14.07 8.85
C SER A 8 18.26 -12.60 9.02
N ASP A 9 19.04 -12.27 10.05
CA ASP A 9 19.60 -10.93 10.28
C ASP A 9 20.76 -10.58 9.33
N PHE A 10 21.53 -11.57 8.88
CA PHE A 10 22.68 -11.31 8.00
C PHE A 10 22.27 -10.79 6.62
N TYR A 11 21.07 -11.16 6.15
CA TYR A 11 20.47 -10.67 4.91
C TYR A 11 20.12 -9.18 4.94
N LEU A 12 20.15 -8.55 6.11
CA LEU A 12 19.55 -7.24 6.33
C LEU A 12 20.52 -6.06 6.23
N LYS A 13 21.82 -6.34 6.09
CA LYS A 13 22.91 -5.34 6.03
C LYS A 13 22.83 -4.32 4.89
N GLN A 14 21.92 -4.48 3.91
CA GLN A 14 21.89 -3.65 2.69
C GLN A 14 20.61 -2.82 2.47
N THR A 15 19.62 -2.87 3.36
CA THR A 15 18.29 -2.27 3.07
C THR A 15 18.03 -0.97 3.83
N LYS A 16 17.68 0.12 3.12
CA LYS A 16 17.37 1.44 3.74
C LYS A 16 16.04 1.47 4.51
N LYS A 17 15.01 0.77 4.02
CA LYS A 17 13.67 0.72 4.64
C LYS A 17 13.26 -0.73 4.90
N ARG A 18 12.62 -0.99 6.04
CA ARG A 18 12.05 -2.29 6.38
C ARG A 18 10.58 -2.16 6.75
N ILE A 19 9.76 -3.02 6.16
CA ILE A 19 8.34 -3.20 6.51
C ILE A 19 8.24 -4.54 7.23
N SER A 20 7.67 -4.56 8.43
CA SER A 20 7.54 -5.80 9.22
C SER A 20 6.32 -5.77 10.12
N ARG A 21 5.82 -6.97 10.47
CA ARG A 21 4.71 -7.12 11.41
C ARG A 21 5.08 -6.62 12.79
N GLN A 22 4.11 -6.04 13.50
CA GLN A 22 4.32 -5.49 14.84
C GLN A 22 4.87 -6.51 15.85
N PHE A 23 4.38 -7.76 15.82
CA PHE A 23 4.91 -8.84 16.66
C PHE A 23 6.38 -9.17 16.36
N GLN A 24 6.71 -9.17 15.07
CA GLN A 24 8.04 -9.54 14.61
C GLN A 24 9.07 -8.52 15.11
N ILE A 25 8.71 -7.24 15.15
CA ILE A 25 9.56 -6.16 15.65
C ILE A 25 10.02 -6.36 17.09
N TYR A 26 9.20 -6.93 17.97
CA TYR A 26 9.64 -7.20 19.35
C TYR A 26 10.81 -8.19 19.40
N ILE A 27 10.74 -9.24 18.58
CA ILE A 27 11.81 -10.25 18.48
C ILE A 27 13.06 -9.64 17.81
N TRP A 28 12.88 -8.88 16.74
CA TRP A 28 14.03 -8.29 16.02
C TRP A 28 14.65 -7.09 16.75
N LYS A 29 13.91 -6.38 17.61
CA LYS A 29 14.44 -5.20 18.32
C LYS A 29 15.66 -5.54 19.17
N GLU A 30 15.60 -6.63 19.92
CA GLU A 30 16.70 -7.06 20.77
C GLU A 30 17.93 -7.45 19.93
N VAL A 31 17.73 -8.22 18.86
CA VAL A 31 18.82 -8.69 18.00
C VAL A 31 19.46 -7.54 17.20
N ILE A 32 18.63 -6.63 16.66
CA ILE A 32 19.11 -5.42 15.96
C ILE A 32 19.90 -4.51 16.92
N SER A 33 19.46 -4.37 18.17
CA SER A 33 20.18 -3.57 19.17
C SER A 33 21.58 -4.14 19.44
N ILE A 34 21.69 -5.47 19.59
CA ILE A 34 22.98 -6.14 19.79
C ILE A 34 23.86 -5.97 18.55
N MET A 35 23.32 -6.14 17.34
CA MET A 35 24.09 -6.01 16.11
C MET A 35 24.52 -4.58 15.77
N ASN A 36 23.69 -3.56 16.05
CA ASN A 36 24.05 -2.16 15.86
C ASN A 36 25.28 -1.77 16.70
N VAL A 37 25.39 -2.30 17.93
CA VAL A 37 26.57 -2.09 18.79
C VAL A 37 27.80 -2.83 18.27
N THR A 38 27.60 -3.94 17.55
CA THR A 38 28.68 -4.80 17.07
C THR A 38 29.21 -4.40 15.67
N ILE A 39 28.40 -3.69 14.86
CA ILE A 39 28.69 -3.38 13.46
C ILE A 39 28.68 -1.84 13.27
N ASN A 40 29.82 -1.20 13.53
CA ASN A 40 30.19 0.16 13.10
C ASN A 40 29.24 1.33 13.46
N ASP A 41 28.66 1.36 14.68
CA ASP A 41 27.91 2.51 15.24
C ASP A 41 26.80 3.09 14.34
N LYS A 42 26.35 2.32 13.33
CA LYS A 42 25.36 2.76 12.35
C LYS A 42 24.13 1.90 12.47
N ALA A 43 22.98 2.55 12.63
CA ALA A 43 21.69 1.88 12.63
C ALA A 43 21.47 1.11 11.32
N LEU A 44 21.15 -0.18 11.43
CA LEU A 44 20.88 -1.11 10.33
C LEU A 44 19.77 -0.66 9.35
N TYR A 45 18.88 0.26 9.75
CA TYR A 45 17.83 0.84 8.90
C TYR A 45 17.60 2.31 9.23
N SER A 46 17.26 3.12 8.23
CA SER A 46 16.85 4.51 8.46
C SER A 46 15.36 4.64 8.78
N THR A 47 14.53 3.66 8.40
CA THR A 47 13.08 3.71 8.62
C THR A 47 12.50 2.32 8.82
N LEU A 48 11.77 2.13 9.93
CA LEU A 48 11.04 0.91 10.26
C LEU A 48 9.53 1.20 10.18
N ILE A 49 8.84 0.50 9.28
CA ILE A 49 7.39 0.60 9.10
C ILE A 49 6.75 -0.67 9.66
N THR A 50 5.77 -0.49 10.54
CA THR A 50 5.09 -1.59 11.24
C THR A 50 3.68 -1.71 10.69
N HIS A 51 3.12 -2.92 10.62
CA HIS A 51 1.69 -3.09 10.32
C HIS A 51 1.07 -4.17 11.20
N GLY A 52 -0.24 -4.06 11.42
CA GLY A 52 -1.05 -5.02 12.15
C GLY A 52 -1.26 -6.36 11.43
N PHE A 53 -2.00 -7.23 12.10
CA PHE A 53 -2.45 -8.52 11.60
C PHE A 53 -3.76 -8.41 10.84
N VAL A 54 -3.90 -9.27 9.83
CA VAL A 54 -5.20 -9.51 9.22
C VAL A 54 -5.91 -10.62 9.98
N MET A 55 -7.11 -10.31 10.40
CA MET A 55 -8.01 -11.15 11.18
C MET A 55 -9.13 -11.66 10.27
N ASP A 56 -9.61 -12.87 10.53
CA ASP A 56 -10.76 -13.46 9.85
C ASP A 56 -12.09 -12.82 10.33
N GLU A 57 -13.21 -13.19 9.71
CA GLU A 57 -14.56 -12.68 10.08
C GLU A 57 -14.92 -12.97 11.55
N GLN A 58 -14.33 -14.01 12.13
CA GLN A 58 -14.48 -14.38 13.56
C GLN A 58 -13.46 -13.68 14.47
N SER A 59 -12.77 -12.64 14.00
CA SER A 59 -11.70 -11.95 14.73
C SER A 59 -10.58 -12.90 15.22
N LYS A 60 -10.28 -13.94 14.44
CA LYS A 60 -9.14 -14.85 14.67
C LYS A 60 -8.01 -14.48 13.72
N LYS A 61 -6.78 -14.45 14.22
CA LYS A 61 -5.59 -14.22 13.37
C LYS A 61 -5.55 -15.25 12.23
N MET A 62 -5.33 -14.80 11.00
CA MET A 62 -5.17 -15.72 9.88
C MET A 62 -3.83 -16.46 9.97
N SER A 63 -3.87 -17.79 9.94
CA SER A 63 -2.67 -18.64 9.96
C SER A 63 -2.82 -19.92 9.15
N LYS A 64 -1.71 -20.41 8.56
CA LYS A 64 -1.72 -21.64 7.74
C LYS A 64 -2.18 -22.86 8.52
N SER A 65 -1.87 -22.91 9.81
CA SER A 65 -2.28 -23.99 10.71
C SER A 65 -3.75 -23.94 11.09
N LEU A 66 -4.38 -22.75 11.10
CA LEU A 66 -5.80 -22.57 11.41
C LEU A 66 -6.71 -22.77 10.18
N GLY A 67 -6.14 -22.91 8.98
CA GLY A 67 -6.89 -23.18 7.75
C GLY A 67 -7.70 -22.00 7.19
N ASN A 68 -7.70 -20.85 7.85
CA ASN A 68 -8.49 -19.65 7.52
C ASN A 68 -7.78 -18.69 6.55
N ASN A 69 -7.13 -19.23 5.50
CA ASN A 69 -6.05 -18.53 4.80
C ASN A 69 -6.32 -18.08 3.37
N LYS A 70 -7.52 -18.29 2.84
CA LYS A 70 -7.78 -18.08 1.41
C LYS A 70 -8.96 -17.14 1.17
N PRO A 71 -8.75 -15.82 1.24
CA PRO A 71 -9.68 -14.90 0.64
C PRO A 71 -9.63 -15.03 -0.89
N VAL A 72 -10.71 -15.54 -1.51
CA VAL A 72 -10.86 -15.68 -2.96
C VAL A 72 -11.29 -14.33 -3.56
N TYR A 73 -10.39 -13.34 -3.54
CA TYR A 73 -10.63 -12.03 -4.15
C TYR A 73 -9.57 -11.71 -5.22
N GLY A 74 -9.95 -10.93 -6.23
CA GLY A 74 -9.01 -10.47 -7.25
C GLY A 74 -7.86 -9.64 -6.66
N VAL A 75 -6.68 -9.73 -7.27
CA VAL A 75 -5.45 -9.07 -6.79
C VAL A 75 -5.65 -7.56 -6.59
N ASP A 76 -6.34 -6.88 -7.51
CA ASP A 76 -6.55 -5.44 -7.43
C ASP A 76 -7.49 -5.05 -6.28
N VAL A 77 -8.48 -5.90 -5.99
CA VAL A 77 -9.40 -5.70 -4.85
C VAL A 77 -8.61 -5.78 -3.55
N LEU A 78 -7.71 -6.76 -3.44
CA LEU A 78 -6.84 -6.90 -2.27
C LEU A 78 -5.88 -5.72 -2.12
N ARG A 79 -5.26 -5.26 -3.20
CA ARG A 79 -4.34 -4.11 -3.17
C ARG A 79 -5.05 -2.83 -2.76
N LEU A 80 -6.22 -2.55 -3.35
CA LEU A 80 -7.01 -1.37 -3.01
C LEU A 80 -7.52 -1.44 -1.57
N TRP A 81 -7.93 -2.62 -1.11
CA TRP A 81 -8.30 -2.84 0.28
C TRP A 81 -7.12 -2.53 1.20
N VAL A 82 -5.95 -3.13 0.99
CA VAL A 82 -4.75 -2.86 1.80
C VAL A 82 -4.38 -1.37 1.82
N ALA A 83 -4.48 -0.68 0.67
CA ALA A 83 -4.19 0.75 0.58
C ALA A 83 -5.21 1.64 1.31
N SER A 84 -6.42 1.13 1.58
CA SER A 84 -7.47 1.85 2.32
C SER A 84 -7.44 1.64 3.84
N LEU A 85 -6.53 0.78 4.33
CA LEU A 85 -6.46 0.43 5.74
C LEU A 85 -5.45 1.30 6.47
N ASP A 86 -5.81 1.62 7.70
CA ASP A 86 -4.86 2.15 8.67
C ASP A 86 -3.97 1.03 9.23
N VAL A 87 -2.86 1.44 9.83
CA VAL A 87 -1.72 0.61 10.27
C VAL A 87 -2.06 -0.45 11.35
N ASN A 88 -3.31 -0.47 11.83
CA ASN A 88 -3.81 -1.31 12.91
C ASN A 88 -4.17 -2.74 12.46
N ASP A 89 -4.59 -3.56 13.41
CA ASP A 89 -5.18 -4.87 13.13
C ASP A 89 -6.52 -4.71 12.40
N VAL A 90 -6.75 -5.53 11.37
CA VAL A 90 -7.85 -5.35 10.42
C VAL A 90 -8.57 -6.66 10.13
N ASN A 91 -9.89 -6.63 10.20
CA ASN A 91 -10.73 -7.79 9.89
C ASN A 91 -11.02 -7.84 8.38
N ILE A 92 -10.79 -9.00 7.76
CA ILE A 92 -11.19 -9.25 6.38
C ILE A 92 -12.63 -9.76 6.36
N VAL A 93 -13.56 -8.87 6.02
CA VAL A 93 -14.99 -9.18 5.97
C VAL A 93 -15.46 -9.22 4.51
N LYS A 94 -16.20 -10.26 4.13
CA LYS A 94 -16.69 -10.44 2.75
C LYS A 94 -17.47 -9.23 2.21
N ASN A 95 -18.25 -8.57 3.07
CA ASN A 95 -19.00 -7.38 2.68
C ASN A 95 -18.08 -6.21 2.28
N ILE A 96 -17.03 -5.96 3.06
CA ILE A 96 -16.03 -4.91 2.77
C ILE A 96 -15.33 -5.22 1.44
N MET A 97 -14.91 -6.47 1.26
CA MET A 97 -14.23 -6.91 0.04
C MET A 97 -15.13 -6.79 -1.20
N SER A 98 -16.41 -7.09 -1.07
CA SER A 98 -17.40 -6.86 -2.14
C SER A 98 -17.52 -5.37 -2.48
N GLN A 99 -17.55 -4.50 -1.47
CA GLN A 99 -17.62 -3.05 -1.68
C GLN A 99 -16.36 -2.50 -2.37
N VAL A 100 -15.17 -2.94 -1.95
CA VAL A 100 -13.91 -2.60 -2.63
C VAL A 100 -13.91 -3.12 -4.08
N GLY A 101 -14.50 -4.31 -4.31
CA GLY A 101 -14.72 -4.87 -5.64
C GLY A 101 -15.59 -3.98 -6.54
N LYS A 102 -16.66 -3.38 -5.99
CA LYS A 102 -17.49 -2.42 -6.73
C LYS A 102 -16.73 -1.12 -7.02
N ASN A 103 -15.94 -0.63 -6.05
CA ASN A 103 -15.14 0.57 -6.23
C ASN A 103 -14.11 0.42 -7.35
N ILE A 104 -13.37 -0.70 -7.39
CA ILE A 104 -12.39 -0.94 -8.46
C ILE A 104 -13.06 -1.05 -9.84
N GLN A 105 -14.26 -1.65 -9.92
CA GLN A 105 -15.04 -1.69 -11.15
C GLN A 105 -15.45 -0.28 -11.60
N LYS A 106 -15.91 0.57 -10.66
CA LYS A 106 -16.24 1.97 -10.94
C LYS A 106 -15.03 2.73 -11.48
N TYR A 107 -13.88 2.66 -10.81
CA TYR A 107 -12.65 3.33 -11.25
C TYR A 107 -12.21 2.88 -12.65
N ARG A 108 -12.24 1.57 -12.91
CA ARG A 108 -11.88 1.03 -14.23
C ARG A 108 -12.86 1.45 -15.32
N ASN A 109 -14.15 1.53 -15.01
CA ASN A 109 -15.15 1.99 -15.98
C ASN A 109 -14.99 3.48 -16.29
N THR A 110 -14.71 4.31 -15.28
CA THR A 110 -14.40 5.73 -15.49
C THR A 110 -13.13 5.90 -16.33
N ALA A 111 -12.06 5.18 -16.02
CA ALA A 111 -10.83 5.21 -16.82
C ALA A 111 -11.07 4.73 -18.27
N ARG A 112 -11.86 3.67 -18.47
CA ARG A 112 -12.24 3.18 -19.80
C ARG A 112 -13.04 4.23 -20.57
N PHE A 113 -13.97 4.92 -19.91
CA PHE A 113 -14.74 6.01 -20.53
C PHE A 113 -13.82 7.16 -20.97
N MET A 114 -12.93 7.62 -20.10
CA MET A 114 -11.95 8.65 -20.42
C MET A 114 -11.04 8.24 -21.60
N LEU A 115 -10.50 7.02 -21.58
CA LEU A 115 -9.68 6.50 -22.68
C LEU A 115 -10.47 6.37 -23.99
N GLY A 116 -11.75 5.99 -23.92
CA GLY A 116 -12.63 5.92 -25.08
C GLY A 116 -12.84 7.27 -25.75
N ASN A 117 -12.98 8.34 -24.97
CA ASN A 117 -13.11 9.71 -25.50
C ASN A 117 -11.82 10.21 -26.17
N LEU A 118 -10.66 9.67 -25.80
CA LEU A 118 -9.37 10.04 -26.38
C LEU A 118 -9.06 9.35 -27.72
N ASN A 119 -9.84 8.34 -28.12
CA ASN A 119 -9.51 7.52 -29.29
C ASN A 119 -9.39 8.33 -30.61
N ASN A 120 -10.14 9.42 -30.75
CA ASN A 120 -10.11 10.29 -31.93
C ASN A 120 -9.42 11.64 -31.68
N PHE A 121 -8.81 11.83 -30.51
CA PHE A 121 -8.16 13.08 -30.15
C PHE A 121 -6.85 13.24 -30.92
N LYS A 122 -6.65 14.42 -31.52
CA LYS A 122 -5.41 14.79 -32.22
C LYS A 122 -4.76 15.97 -31.49
N TYR A 123 -3.42 16.00 -31.48
CA TYR A 123 -2.65 17.06 -30.82
C TYR A 123 -2.92 18.48 -31.35
N ASN A 124 -3.43 18.61 -32.59
CA ASN A 124 -3.84 19.90 -33.15
C ASN A 124 -5.16 20.43 -32.57
N GLN A 125 -5.84 19.67 -31.71
CA GLN A 125 -7.06 20.06 -30.99
C GLN A 125 -6.76 20.49 -29.54
N LEU A 126 -5.49 20.70 -29.19
CA LEU A 126 -5.12 21.30 -27.92
C LEU A 126 -5.58 22.76 -27.89
N VAL A 127 -6.23 23.12 -26.79
CA VAL A 127 -6.77 24.45 -26.52
C VAL A 127 -5.88 25.13 -25.48
N GLU A 128 -5.60 26.42 -25.66
CA GLU A 128 -4.83 27.19 -24.67
C GLU A 128 -5.61 27.30 -23.36
N TYR A 129 -4.91 27.46 -22.24
CA TYR A 129 -5.56 27.46 -20.93
C TYR A 129 -6.60 28.58 -20.82
N GLU A 130 -6.34 29.73 -21.43
CA GLU A 130 -7.20 30.90 -21.45
C GLU A 130 -8.53 30.62 -22.18
N GLU A 131 -8.49 29.78 -23.21
CA GLU A 131 -9.63 29.42 -24.06
C GLU A 131 -10.46 28.25 -23.51
N LEU A 132 -9.99 27.57 -22.45
CA LEU A 132 -10.75 26.51 -21.80
C LEU A 132 -12.02 27.04 -21.13
N ASP A 133 -13.07 26.22 -21.17
CA ASP A 133 -14.29 26.48 -20.41
C ASP A 133 -14.00 26.51 -18.90
N LEU A 134 -14.84 27.25 -18.16
CA LEU A 134 -14.69 27.40 -16.71
C LEU A 134 -14.71 26.04 -15.99
N ILE A 135 -15.51 25.10 -16.48
CA ILE A 135 -15.59 23.75 -15.90
C ILE A 135 -14.30 22.96 -16.11
N ASP A 136 -13.66 23.10 -17.28
CA ASP A 136 -12.40 22.42 -17.59
C ASP A 136 -11.25 23.00 -16.77
N LYS A 137 -11.22 24.33 -16.61
CA LYS A 137 -10.29 25.02 -15.69
C LYS A 137 -10.47 24.52 -14.25
N TYR A 138 -11.71 24.38 -13.79
CA TYR A 138 -12.00 23.85 -12.46
C TYR A 138 -11.52 22.40 -12.30
N MET A 139 -11.82 21.52 -13.26
CA MET A 139 -11.35 20.14 -13.23
C MET A 139 -9.82 20.05 -13.25
N LEU A 140 -9.14 20.89 -14.03
CA LEU A 140 -7.68 20.96 -14.05
C LEU A 140 -7.12 21.36 -12.67
N HIS A 141 -7.73 22.36 -12.03
CA HIS A 141 -7.38 22.75 -10.66
C HIS A 141 -7.56 21.61 -9.65
N GLU A 142 -8.67 20.86 -9.72
CA GLU A 142 -8.90 19.71 -8.84
C GLU A 142 -7.87 18.59 -9.07
N THR A 143 -7.50 18.31 -10.33
CA THR A 143 -6.45 17.32 -10.63
C THR A 143 -5.08 17.76 -10.11
N TYR A 144 -4.78 19.06 -10.16
CA TYR A 144 -3.56 19.61 -9.58
C TYR A 144 -3.52 19.45 -8.06
N ASN A 145 -4.63 19.77 -7.37
CA ASN A 145 -4.73 19.61 -5.92
C ASN A 145 -4.61 18.14 -5.50
N LEU A 146 -5.24 17.22 -6.24
CA LEU A 146 -5.09 15.79 -6.02
C LEU A 146 -3.62 15.37 -6.14
N GLY A 147 -2.92 15.80 -7.20
CA GLY A 147 -1.50 15.50 -7.40
C GLY A 147 -0.60 16.05 -6.29
N LYS A 148 -0.90 17.25 -5.78
CA LYS A 148 -0.20 17.85 -4.64
C LYS A 148 -0.38 17.00 -3.38
N ASN A 149 -1.61 16.59 -3.09
CA ASN A 149 -1.92 15.75 -1.92
C ASN A 149 -1.21 14.39 -2.01
N ILE A 150 -1.22 13.75 -3.18
CA ILE A 150 -0.53 12.46 -3.38
C ILE A 150 0.96 12.59 -3.09
N LYS A 151 1.61 13.67 -3.57
CA LYS A 151 3.04 13.89 -3.29
C LYS A 151 3.31 14.00 -1.79
N ILE A 152 2.46 14.71 -1.04
CA ILE A 152 2.60 14.87 0.43
C ILE A 152 2.50 13.52 1.15
N PHE A 153 1.63 12.60 0.70
CA PHE A 153 1.43 11.32 1.37
C PHE A 153 2.49 10.25 1.05
N TYR A 154 3.17 10.35 -0.10
CA TYR A 154 4.07 9.29 -0.60
C TYR A 154 5.56 9.70 -0.70
N LEU A 155 5.88 10.99 -0.74
CA LEU A 155 7.26 11.53 -0.83
C LEU A 155 7.65 12.26 0.45
#